data_AF-A0A1I1IQF5-F1
#
_entry.id   AF-A0A1I1IQF5-F1
#
_cell.length_a   1.000
_cell.length_b   1.000
_cell.length_c   1.000
_cell.angle_alpha   90.00
_cell.angle_beta   90.00
_cell.angle_gamma   90.00
#
_symmetry.space_group_name_H-M   'P 1'
#
loop_
_entity.id
_entity.type
_entity.pdbx_description
1 polymer ?
#
loop_
_entity_poly.entity_id
_entity_poly.type
_entity_poly.pdbx_seq_one_letter_code
_entity_poly.pdbx_strand_id
1 'polypeptide(L)'
;MTEDAPTADAKPLPDTGGTVPHSARIWNYWLGGKDNFETDRLVGGRFSGAFPAIADDAPAYRHFPARAGIRQFPDLGAGLPTVGSTHEPEPGPFPPGNAPARGGAGRTA
;
A
#
# COMPACT_ATOMS: atom_id res chain seq x y z
N MET A 1 -25.15 39.34 5.52
CA MET A 1 -24.71 38.25 4.64
C MET A 1 -23.22 38.14 4.81
N THR A 2 -22.76 37.11 5.53
CA THR A 2 -21.33 36.91 5.81
C THR A 2 -20.99 35.53 5.28
N GLU A 3 -20.21 35.47 4.21
CA GLU A 3 -19.44 34.28 3.80
C GLU A 3 -18.11 34.84 3.28
N ASP A 4 -17.08 34.87 4.12
CA ASP A 4 -16.13 33.80 4.50
C ASP A 4 -14.83 34.04 3.70
N ALA A 5 -13.93 34.79 4.32
CA ALA A 5 -12.60 35.05 3.79
C ALA A 5 -11.81 33.74 3.81
N PRO A 6 -11.03 33.40 2.78
CA PRO A 6 -10.22 32.19 2.80
C PRO A 6 -9.24 32.28 3.97
N THR A 7 -9.37 31.35 4.92
CA THR A 7 -8.49 31.20 6.06
C THR A 7 -7.09 30.90 5.54
N ALA A 8 -6.11 31.72 5.93
CA ALA A 8 -4.74 31.73 5.43
C ALA A 8 -3.89 30.48 5.82
N ASP A 9 -4.52 29.42 6.32
CA ASP A 9 -3.88 28.22 6.87
C ASP A 9 -4.11 26.96 6.03
N ALA A 10 -4.72 27.06 4.84
CA ALA A 10 -4.87 25.93 3.95
C ALA A 10 -3.50 25.51 3.39
N LYS A 11 -2.91 24.46 3.98
CA LYS A 11 -1.70 23.82 3.46
C LYS A 11 -1.91 23.59 1.95
N PRO A 12 -0.95 23.99 1.08
CA PRO A 12 -1.08 23.76 -0.35
C PRO A 12 -1.40 22.29 -0.60
N LEU A 13 -2.37 22.05 -1.49
CA LEU A 13 -2.67 20.69 -1.92
C LEU A 13 -1.37 20.04 -2.42
N PRO A 14 -1.12 18.77 -2.08
CA PRO A 14 0.08 18.07 -2.52
C PRO A 14 0.16 18.12 -4.04
N ASP A 15 1.37 18.35 -4.56
CA ASP A 15 1.61 18.43 -5.99
C ASP A 15 1.27 17.11 -6.68
N THR A 16 0.17 17.12 -7.43
CA THR A 16 -0.27 16.02 -8.28
C THR A 16 0.28 16.13 -9.71
N GLY A 17 0.85 17.29 -10.08
CA GLY A 17 1.34 17.63 -11.42
C GLY A 17 2.71 17.03 -11.79
N GLY A 18 3.29 16.20 -10.92
CA GLY A 18 4.49 15.42 -11.23
C GLY A 18 5.81 16.19 -11.14
N THR A 19 5.79 17.42 -10.61
CA THR A 19 7.00 18.23 -10.41
C THR A 19 7.74 17.87 -9.12
N VAL A 20 7.01 17.32 -8.14
CA VAL A 20 7.54 16.78 -6.88
C VAL A 20 7.42 15.26 -6.90
N PRO A 21 8.47 14.50 -6.53
CA PRO A 21 8.39 13.05 -6.48
C PRO A 21 7.44 12.57 -5.37
N HIS A 22 6.71 11.48 -5.59
CA HIS A 22 5.78 10.90 -4.63
C HIS A 22 6.11 9.42 -4.37
N SER A 23 6.18 9.02 -3.09
CA SER A 23 6.59 7.67 -2.68
C SER A 23 5.78 6.56 -3.36
N ALA A 24 4.45 6.71 -3.42
CA ALA A 24 3.57 5.75 -4.09
C ALA A 24 3.86 5.60 -5.61
N ARG A 25 4.30 6.67 -6.29
CA ARG A 25 4.65 6.65 -7.71
C ARG A 25 6.04 6.07 -7.94
N ILE A 26 6.98 6.34 -7.04
CA ILE A 26 8.29 5.68 -7.03
C ILE A 26 8.12 4.17 -6.85
N TRP A 27 7.24 3.75 -5.94
CA TRP A 27 6.91 2.34 -5.77
C TRP A 27 6.30 1.73 -7.03
N ASN A 28 5.36 2.45 -7.68
CA ASN A 28 4.81 2.05 -8.97
C ASN A 28 5.90 1.87 -10.04
N TYR A 29 6.90 2.75 -10.08
CA TYR A 29 8.06 2.62 -10.97
C TYR A 29 8.87 1.34 -10.69
N TRP A 30 9.20 1.02 -9.44
CA TRP A 30 9.93 -0.22 -9.11
C TRP A 30 9.14 -1.48 -9.43
N LEU A 31 7.81 -1.43 -9.36
CA LEU A 31 6.93 -2.52 -9.79
C LEU A 31 6.76 -2.62 -11.31
N GLY A 32 7.41 -1.76 -12.10
CA GLY A 32 7.27 -1.72 -13.56
C GLY A 32 5.96 -1.11 -14.05
N GLY A 33 5.24 -0.40 -13.18
CA GLY A 33 4.01 0.34 -13.52
C GLY A 33 4.27 1.59 -14.34
N LYS A 34 3.18 2.20 -14.84
CA LYS A 34 3.22 3.38 -15.73
C LYS A 34 2.70 4.66 -15.06
N ASP A 35 2.13 4.54 -13.87
CA ASP A 35 1.53 5.64 -13.12
C ASP A 35 2.61 6.37 -12.31
N ASN A 36 3.60 6.88 -13.03
CA ASN A 36 4.74 7.61 -12.49
C ASN A 36 5.22 8.66 -13.49
N PHE A 37 5.66 9.80 -12.94
CA PHE A 37 6.26 10.87 -13.73
C PHE A 37 7.78 10.71 -13.79
N GLU A 38 8.43 11.50 -14.64
CA GLU A 38 9.88 11.50 -14.78
C GLU A 38 10.61 11.78 -13.46
N THR A 39 10.10 12.72 -12.67
CA THR A 39 10.64 13.06 -11.34
C THR A 39 10.67 11.85 -10.41
N ASP A 40 9.64 11.00 -10.45
CA ASP A 40 9.58 9.77 -9.65
C ASP A 40 10.62 8.75 -10.13
N ARG A 41 10.76 8.56 -11.44
CA ARG A 41 11.76 7.64 -12.03
C ARG A 41 13.19 8.07 -11.73
N LEU A 42 13.47 9.36 -11.80
CA LEU A 42 14.79 9.91 -11.47
C LEU A 42 15.17 9.62 -10.01
N VAL A 43 14.25 9.85 -9.08
CA VAL A 43 14.49 9.57 -7.66
C VAL A 43 14.55 8.07 -7.40
N GLY A 44 13.62 7.29 -7.96
CA GLY A 44 13.61 5.83 -7.87
C GLY A 44 14.89 5.19 -8.40
N GLY A 45 15.42 5.68 -9.51
CA GLY A 45 16.69 5.21 -10.09
C GLY A 45 17.90 5.55 -9.21
N ARG A 46 17.92 6.73 -8.56
CA ARG A 46 18.97 7.06 -7.58
C ARG A 46 18.95 6.11 -6.38
N PHE A 47 17.76 5.78 -5.88
CA PHE A 47 17.61 4.79 -4.82
C PHE A 47 18.08 3.41 -5.25
N SER A 48 17.70 2.95 -6.45
CA SER A 48 18.18 1.68 -7.00
C SER A 48 19.71 1.65 -7.20
N GLY A 49 20.33 2.78 -7.52
CA GLY A 49 21.79 2.89 -7.56
C GLY A 49 22.46 2.73 -6.19
N ALA A 50 21.83 3.22 -5.12
CA ALA A 50 22.35 3.09 -3.75
C ALA A 50 21.99 1.75 -3.08
N PHE A 51 20.81 1.21 -3.41
CA PHE A 51 20.25 -0.03 -2.88
C PHE A 51 19.72 -0.90 -4.03
N PRO A 52 20.58 -1.65 -4.74
CA PRO A 52 20.19 -2.40 -5.92
C PRO A 52 19.05 -3.40 -5.70
N ALA A 53 19.00 -4.01 -4.52
CA ALA A 53 17.97 -5.00 -4.16
C ALA A 53 16.54 -4.43 -4.11
N ILE A 54 16.37 -3.10 -4.02
CA ILE A 54 15.04 -2.50 -3.82
C ILE A 54 14.06 -2.80 -4.96
N ALA A 55 14.56 -2.91 -6.20
CA ALA A 55 13.73 -3.23 -7.36
C ALA A 55 13.31 -4.70 -7.36
N ASP A 56 14.20 -5.60 -6.91
CA ASP A 56 13.95 -7.04 -6.84
C ASP A 56 13.06 -7.40 -5.64
N ASP A 57 13.18 -6.67 -4.54
CA ASP A 57 12.44 -6.92 -3.29
C ASP A 57 11.03 -6.30 -3.30
N ALA A 58 10.80 -5.21 -4.04
CA ALA A 58 9.52 -4.51 -4.08
C ALA A 58 8.31 -5.42 -4.40
N PRO A 59 8.38 -6.37 -5.35
CA PRO A 59 7.32 -7.36 -5.57
C PRO A 59 7.07 -8.27 -4.37
N ALA A 60 8.13 -8.67 -3.64
CA ALA A 60 8.01 -9.59 -2.51
C ALA A 60 7.27 -8.95 -1.32
N TYR A 61 7.48 -7.66 -1.07
CA TYR A 61 6.78 -6.91 -0.02
C TYR A 61 5.27 -6.85 -0.21
N ARG A 62 4.75 -6.96 -1.44
CA ARG A 62 3.31 -6.98 -1.71
C ARG A 62 2.63 -8.29 -1.28
N HIS A 63 3.32 -9.43 -1.35
CA HIS A 63 2.70 -10.75 -1.11
C HIS A 63 2.85 -11.28 0.32
N PHE A 64 3.56 -10.56 1.19
CA PHE A 64 3.85 -10.99 2.55
C PHE A 64 2.62 -11.20 3.47
N PRO A 65 1.56 -10.35 3.44
CA PRO A 65 0.47 -10.45 4.41
C PRO A 65 -0.28 -11.79 4.35
N ALA A 66 -0.56 -12.31 3.16
CA ALA A 66 -1.39 -13.51 2.98
C ALA A 66 -0.80 -14.78 3.62
N ARG A 67 0.52 -14.85 3.83
CA ARG A 67 1.21 -16.09 4.23
C ARG A 67 1.21 -16.36 5.74
N ALA A 68 0.78 -15.41 6.57
CA ALA A 68 0.87 -15.52 8.03
C ALA A 68 -0.41 -16.04 8.72
N GLY A 69 -1.45 -16.44 7.96
CA GLY A 69 -2.72 -16.93 8.53
C GLY A 69 -3.59 -15.87 9.24
N ILE A 70 -3.15 -14.60 9.23
CA ILE A 70 -3.93 -13.45 9.68
C ILE A 70 -5.00 -13.14 8.62
N ARG A 71 -6.21 -12.74 9.06
CA ARG A 71 -7.39 -12.59 8.20
C ARG A 71 -7.91 -11.16 8.08
N GLN A 72 -7.33 -10.24 8.84
CA GLN A 72 -7.65 -8.82 8.81
C GLN A 72 -6.33 -8.06 8.85
N PHE A 73 -6.09 -7.26 7.82
CA PHE A 73 -4.89 -6.44 7.72
C PHE A 73 -5.33 -4.99 7.53
N PRO A 74 -4.92 -4.07 8.43
CA PRO A 74 -5.06 -2.65 8.13
C PRO A 74 -4.08 -2.31 7.00
N ASP A 75 -4.61 -1.92 5.83
CA ASP A 75 -3.79 -1.41 4.73
C ASP A 75 -3.48 0.07 4.97
N LEU A 76 -2.28 0.35 5.48
CA LEU A 76 -1.79 1.70 5.72
C LEU A 76 -0.80 2.09 4.63
N GLY A 77 -1.26 2.94 3.71
CA GLY A 77 -0.45 3.36 2.56
C GLY A 77 -0.55 2.39 1.38
N ALA A 78 -1.77 1.97 1.02
CA ALA A 78 -2.08 1.09 -0.12
C ALA A 78 -1.36 1.47 -1.42
N GLY A 79 -1.08 2.77 -1.59
CA GLY A 79 -0.39 3.32 -2.73
C GLY A 79 -1.33 3.46 -3.93
N LEU A 80 -0.76 3.43 -5.13
CA LEU A 80 -1.54 3.44 -6.36
C LEU A 80 -2.16 2.05 -6.64
N PRO A 81 -3.36 2.00 -7.25
CA PRO A 81 -3.93 0.76 -7.75
C PRO A 81 -2.92 0.02 -8.62
N THR A 82 -2.61 -1.22 -8.24
CA THR A 82 -1.61 -2.08 -8.90
C THR A 82 -2.13 -3.52 -8.83
N VAL A 83 -1.74 -4.36 -9.79
CA VAL A 83 -2.10 -5.79 -9.79
C VAL A 83 -1.55 -6.45 -8.53
N GLY A 84 -2.37 -7.24 -7.84
CA GLY A 84 -2.01 -7.87 -6.57
C GLY A 84 -2.08 -6.93 -5.35
N SER A 85 -2.87 -5.86 -5.44
CA SER A 85 -3.16 -4.98 -4.29
C SER A 85 -3.92 -5.73 -3.20
N THR A 86 -3.75 -5.34 -1.93
CA THR A 86 -4.46 -5.91 -0.77
C THR A 86 -5.99 -5.87 -0.94
N HIS A 87 -6.50 -4.95 -1.75
CA HIS A 87 -7.93 -4.79 -2.04
C HIS A 87 -8.42 -5.71 -3.17
N GLU A 88 -7.53 -6.35 -3.91
CA GLU A 88 -7.90 -7.33 -4.91
C GLU A 88 -8.28 -8.65 -4.20
N PRO A 89 -9.44 -9.24 -4.52
CA PRO A 89 -9.82 -10.52 -3.92
C PRO A 89 -8.81 -11.59 -4.34
N GLU A 90 -8.19 -12.27 -3.38
CA GLU A 90 -7.34 -13.41 -3.68
C GLU A 90 -8.20 -14.52 -4.35
N PRO A 91 -7.81 -15.03 -5.54
CA PRO A 91 -8.56 -16.09 -6.19
C PRO A 91 -8.35 -17.42 -5.46
N GLY A 92 -9.39 -17.88 -4.76
CA GLY A 92 -9.45 -19.22 -4.18
C GLY A 92 -9.87 -19.24 -2.70
N PRO A 93 -10.24 -20.41 -2.17
CA PRO A 93 -10.54 -20.54 -0.75
C PRO A 93 -9.27 -20.35 0.06
N PHE A 94 -9.23 -19.28 0.86
CA PHE A 94 -8.22 -19.10 1.90
C PHE A 94 -8.26 -20.33 2.82
N PRO A 95 -7.13 -21.02 3.06
CA PRO A 95 -7.13 -22.19 3.92
C PRO A 95 -7.72 -21.83 5.29
N PRO A 96 -8.56 -22.68 5.89
CA PRO A 96 -9.15 -22.39 7.17
C PRO A 96 -8.03 -22.16 8.18
N GLY A 97 -8.00 -20.95 8.76
CA GLY A 97 -7.07 -20.64 9.84
C GLY A 97 -7.38 -21.54 11.03
N ASN A 98 -6.35 -22.04 11.70
CA ASN A 98 -6.49 -22.74 12.97
C ASN A 98 -7.11 -21.79 14.01
N ALA A 99 -8.43 -21.72 14.03
CA ALA A 99 -9.16 -21.09 15.12
C ALA A 99 -8.91 -21.94 16.38
N PRO A 100 -8.47 -21.36 17.50
CA PRO A 100 -8.45 -22.10 18.74
C PRO A 100 -9.87 -22.60 19.01
N ALA A 101 -10.01 -23.90 19.24
CA ALA A 101 -11.28 -24.54 19.54
C ALA A 101 -11.98 -23.70 20.62
N ARG A 102 -13.14 -23.12 20.28
CA ARG A 102 -13.99 -22.50 21.29
C ARG A 102 -14.39 -23.61 22.25
N GLY A 103 -13.70 -23.68 23.39
CA GLY A 103 -14.00 -24.62 24.45
C GLY A 103 -15.45 -24.48 24.84
N GLY A 104 -16.25 -25.48 24.49
CA GLY A 104 -17.61 -25.61 24.99
C GLY A 104 -17.54 -25.89 26.47
N ALA A 105 -17.59 -24.86 27.29
CA ALA A 105 -17.96 -25.00 28.68
C ALA A 105 -19.45 -25.34 28.71
N GLY A 106 -19.74 -26.64 28.71
CA GLY A 106 -21.04 -27.17 29.05
C GLY A 106 -21.43 -26.62 30.42
N ARG A 107 -22.53 -25.88 30.47
CA ARG A 107 -23.24 -25.63 31.71
C ARG A 107 -24.28 -26.72 31.88
N THR A 108 -23.90 -27.74 32.65
CA THR A 108 -24.84 -28.61 33.35
C THR A 108 -25.20 -27.97 34.68
N ALA A 109 -26.50 -27.71 34.87
CA ALA A 109 -27.30 -27.69 36.10
C ALA A 109 -28.45 -26.69 35.95
#